data_AF-A0A8J5UKW7-F1
#
_entry.id   AF-A0A8J5UKW7-F1
#
_cell.length_a   1.000
_cell.length_b   1.000
_cell.length_c   1.000
_cell.angle_alpha   90.00
_cell.angle_beta   90.00
_cell.angle_gamma   90.00
#
_symmetry.space_group_name_H-M   'P 1'
#
loop_
_entity.id
_entity.type
_entity.pdbx_description
1 polymer ?
#
loop_
_entity_poly.entity_id
_entity_poly.type
_entity_poly.pdbx_seq_one_letter_code
_entity_poly.pdbx_strand_id
1 'polypeptide(L)'
;MKFPSLTSLMLGLFSGATANAAKSFSTSNLYYVAGLTDGQQTTLLNGLQSAGVQVLRVWLDGQSGATKGTPINDFKSLQGTNSDDWDDTVLNRLDTFMVKAHDYGIKLLISIHSYNALENNSDFYGKWYATGDFYTSSKTISQFKDRIAHVLAHKHPKTGKTWAQSSDYIFAFEAQNEAMHPQIRRFSFPRQHDALE
;
A
#
# COMPACT_ATOMS: atom_id res chain seq x y z
N MET A 1 29.19 -47.36 53.43
CA MET A 1 28.91 -46.63 52.18
C MET A 1 27.59 -45.91 52.34
N LYS A 2 27.57 -44.57 52.25
CA LYS A 2 26.34 -43.78 52.33
C LYS A 2 25.82 -43.59 50.89
N PHE A 3 24.61 -44.09 50.61
CA PHE A 3 23.92 -43.80 49.36
C PHE A 3 23.39 -42.36 49.42
N PRO A 4 23.60 -41.53 48.38
CA PRO A 4 22.95 -40.24 48.32
C PRO A 4 21.45 -40.42 48.01
N SER A 5 20.64 -39.62 48.70
CA SER A 5 19.19 -39.55 48.59
C SER A 5 18.74 -39.07 47.21
N LEU A 6 17.72 -39.71 46.65
CA LEU A 6 17.15 -39.46 45.31
C LEU A 6 16.38 -38.13 45.19
N THR A 7 16.57 -37.16 46.08
CA THR A 7 15.67 -36.00 46.24
C THR A 7 16.20 -34.68 45.67
N SER A 8 17.30 -34.67 44.90
CA SER A 8 17.91 -33.42 44.43
C SER A 8 17.98 -33.25 42.91
N LEU A 9 17.22 -34.01 42.12
CA LEU A 9 17.30 -33.94 40.65
C LEU A 9 15.98 -33.54 39.97
N MET A 10 15.30 -32.50 40.47
CA MET A 10 14.10 -31.94 39.85
C MET A 10 14.08 -30.39 39.87
N LEU A 11 15.25 -29.74 39.83
CA LEU A 11 15.36 -28.29 39.58
C LEU A 11 16.41 -28.02 38.51
N GLY A 12 16.02 -28.18 37.27
CA GLY A 12 16.83 -27.73 36.15
C GLY A 12 16.16 -28.15 34.85
N LEU A 13 15.97 -27.17 33.97
CA LEU A 13 15.39 -27.30 32.61
C LEU A 13 13.88 -27.03 32.50
N PHE A 14 13.40 -25.96 33.14
CA PHE A 14 12.46 -25.07 32.45
C PHE A 14 13.22 -23.83 32.00
N SER A 15 14.16 -24.03 31.08
CA SER A 15 14.62 -22.95 30.21
C SER A 15 13.43 -22.60 29.33
N GLY A 16 12.56 -21.71 29.83
CA GLY A 16 11.40 -21.24 29.09
C GLY A 16 11.90 -20.71 27.75
N ALA A 17 11.64 -21.47 26.69
CA ALA A 17 11.67 -20.92 25.36
C ALA A 17 10.54 -19.89 25.34
N THR A 18 10.89 -18.64 25.64
CA THR A 18 10.07 -17.50 25.26
C THR A 18 10.09 -17.50 23.74
N ALA A 19 9.17 -18.27 23.14
CA ALA A 19 8.79 -18.05 21.77
C ALA A 19 8.35 -16.59 21.73
N ASN A 20 9.18 -15.71 21.14
CA ASN A 20 8.70 -14.42 20.69
C ASN A 20 7.60 -14.75 19.69
N ALA A 21 6.35 -14.73 20.15
CA ALA A 21 5.22 -14.83 19.26
C ALA A 21 5.46 -13.76 18.19
N ALA A 22 5.68 -14.20 16.95
CA ALA A 22 5.70 -13.29 15.83
C ALA A 22 4.41 -12.47 15.94
N LYS A 23 4.49 -11.15 15.84
CA LYS A 23 3.31 -10.30 15.74
C LYS A 23 2.68 -10.57 14.37
N SER A 24 1.96 -11.68 14.27
CA SER A 24 1.18 -12.05 13.10
C SER A 24 -0.09 -11.23 13.08
N PHE A 25 -0.51 -10.84 11.89
CA PHE A 25 -1.74 -10.10 11.68
C PHE A 25 -2.41 -10.61 10.41
N SER A 26 -3.73 -10.54 10.38
CA SER A 26 -4.53 -10.79 9.18
C SER A 26 -4.78 -9.48 8.46
N THR A 27 -4.80 -9.56 7.13
CA THR A 27 -4.91 -8.40 6.24
C THR A 27 -6.02 -8.62 5.22
N SER A 28 -6.55 -7.52 4.70
CA SER A 28 -7.41 -7.51 3.51
C SER A 28 -7.02 -6.33 2.61
N ASN A 29 -7.69 -6.18 1.47
CA ASN A 29 -7.40 -5.18 0.46
C ASN A 29 -8.70 -4.56 -0.09
N LEU A 30 -8.77 -3.23 -0.22
CA LEU A 30 -9.85 -2.57 -0.95
C LEU A 30 -9.38 -1.27 -1.63
N TYR A 31 -9.27 -1.28 -2.96
CA TYR A 31 -8.68 -0.18 -3.75
C TYR A 31 -9.58 1.04 -3.95
N TYR A 32 -10.88 0.91 -3.69
CA TYR A 32 -11.85 1.98 -3.87
C TYR A 32 -12.42 2.48 -2.53
N VAL A 33 -11.73 2.23 -1.41
CA VAL A 33 -12.25 2.56 -0.07
C VAL A 33 -12.53 4.05 0.12
N ALA A 34 -11.73 4.91 -0.52
CA ALA A 34 -11.92 6.37 -0.50
C ALA A 34 -13.20 6.82 -1.22
N GLY A 35 -13.83 5.96 -2.01
CA GLY A 35 -15.11 6.23 -2.66
C GLY A 35 -16.33 5.79 -1.84
N LEU A 36 -16.13 5.02 -0.76
CA LEU A 36 -17.26 4.49 0.01
C LEU A 36 -18.00 5.59 0.78
N THR A 37 -19.34 5.47 0.79
CA THR A 37 -20.22 6.22 1.70
C THR A 37 -20.01 5.78 3.15
N ASP A 38 -20.45 6.60 4.10
CA ASP A 38 -20.30 6.29 5.53
C ASP A 38 -20.91 4.92 5.90
N GLY A 39 -22.10 4.62 5.41
CA GLY A 39 -22.77 3.33 5.63
C GLY A 39 -21.99 2.14 5.04
N GLN A 40 -21.45 2.30 3.83
CA GLN A 40 -20.60 1.25 3.23
C GLN A 40 -19.30 1.04 4.01
N GLN A 41 -18.68 2.11 4.51
CA GLN A 41 -17.50 2.01 5.39
C GLN A 41 -17.85 1.27 6.68
N THR A 42 -18.99 1.57 7.31
CA THR A 42 -19.46 0.85 8.51
C THR A 42 -19.62 -0.64 8.23
N THR A 43 -20.30 -1.00 7.14
CA THR A 43 -20.49 -2.41 6.75
C THR A 43 -19.16 -3.12 6.52
N LEU A 44 -18.23 -2.50 5.79
CA LEU A 44 -16.89 -3.03 5.56
C LEU A 44 -16.15 -3.27 6.87
N LEU A 45 -16.07 -2.25 7.73
CA LEU A 45 -15.28 -2.29 8.95
C LEU A 45 -15.84 -3.27 9.98
N ASN A 46 -17.17 -3.38 10.10
CA ASN A 46 -17.82 -4.43 10.89
C ASN A 46 -17.41 -5.84 10.42
N GLY A 47 -17.45 -6.07 9.11
CA GLY A 47 -17.08 -7.36 8.52
C GLY A 47 -15.60 -7.71 8.74
N LEU A 48 -14.71 -6.74 8.51
CA LEU A 48 -13.27 -6.90 8.74
C LEU A 48 -12.96 -7.16 10.22
N GLN A 49 -13.56 -6.40 11.13
CA GLN A 49 -13.39 -6.59 12.58
C GLN A 49 -13.89 -7.97 13.02
N SER A 50 -15.07 -8.39 12.54
CA SER A 50 -15.64 -9.71 12.87
C SER A 50 -14.77 -10.87 12.35
N ALA A 51 -14.09 -10.66 11.21
CA ALA A 51 -13.11 -11.60 10.65
C ALA A 51 -11.73 -11.52 11.31
N GLY A 52 -11.54 -10.62 12.30
CA GLY A 52 -10.28 -10.41 13.00
C GLY A 52 -9.20 -9.72 12.17
N VAL A 53 -9.55 -9.05 11.06
CA VAL A 53 -8.60 -8.29 10.24
C VAL A 53 -8.07 -7.08 10.99
N GLN A 54 -6.75 -6.87 10.94
CA GLN A 54 -6.06 -5.78 11.66
C GLN A 54 -5.47 -4.73 10.72
N VAL A 55 -5.25 -5.09 9.44
CA VAL A 55 -4.67 -4.18 8.44
C VAL A 55 -5.49 -4.23 7.15
N LEU A 56 -5.90 -3.05 6.67
CA LEU A 56 -6.53 -2.90 5.36
C LEU A 56 -5.56 -2.20 4.39
N ARG A 57 -5.21 -2.88 3.30
CA ARG A 57 -4.41 -2.30 2.23
C ARG A 57 -5.28 -1.49 1.27
N VAL A 58 -4.85 -0.27 0.98
CA VAL A 58 -5.60 0.78 0.26
C VAL A 58 -4.72 1.45 -0.81
N TRP A 59 -5.32 2.15 -1.76
CA TRP A 59 -4.64 2.76 -2.91
C TRP A 59 -4.93 4.25 -3.01
N LEU A 60 -4.05 4.96 -3.72
CA LEU A 60 -4.19 6.37 -4.08
C LEU A 60 -4.62 6.60 -5.55
N ASP A 61 -5.03 5.51 -6.22
CA ASP A 61 -5.53 5.53 -7.60
C ASP A 61 -7.01 5.95 -7.63
N GLY A 62 -7.37 6.81 -8.57
CA GLY A 62 -8.75 7.28 -8.75
C GLY A 62 -9.70 6.17 -9.19
N GLN A 63 -10.95 6.27 -8.74
CA GLN A 63 -12.00 5.31 -9.05
C GLN A 63 -13.31 6.04 -9.35
N SER A 64 -14.13 5.44 -10.20
CA SER A 64 -15.44 6.00 -10.58
C SER A 64 -16.51 4.94 -10.81
N GLY A 65 -17.78 5.36 -10.74
CA GLY A 65 -18.94 4.55 -11.08
C GLY A 65 -19.22 3.42 -10.08
N ALA A 66 -19.56 2.24 -10.61
CA ALA A 66 -19.83 1.05 -9.82
C ALA A 66 -18.62 0.11 -9.83
N THR A 67 -17.78 0.21 -8.79
CA THR A 67 -16.57 -0.61 -8.67
C THR A 67 -16.92 -1.94 -8.02
N LYS A 68 -16.72 -3.06 -8.74
CA LYS A 68 -17.10 -4.41 -8.27
C LYS A 68 -18.56 -4.50 -7.79
N GLY A 69 -19.47 -3.81 -8.48
CA GLY A 69 -20.89 -3.76 -8.13
C GLY A 69 -21.23 -2.85 -6.94
N THR A 70 -20.25 -2.16 -6.36
CA THR A 70 -20.45 -1.16 -5.30
C THR A 70 -20.45 0.25 -5.91
N PRO A 71 -21.57 0.99 -5.90
CA PRO A 71 -21.58 2.40 -6.26
C PRO A 71 -20.71 3.19 -5.28
N ILE A 72 -19.85 4.05 -5.82
CA ILE A 72 -18.95 4.90 -5.02
C ILE A 72 -19.11 6.38 -5.37
N ASN A 73 -18.66 7.24 -4.47
CA ASN A 73 -18.41 8.64 -4.78
C ASN A 73 -17.11 8.75 -5.56
N ASP A 74 -17.17 9.11 -6.83
CA ASP A 74 -16.01 9.25 -7.70
C ASP A 74 -14.91 10.14 -7.09
N PHE A 75 -13.67 9.81 -7.40
CA PHE A 75 -12.49 10.60 -7.04
C PHE A 75 -11.36 10.35 -8.04
N LYS A 76 -10.51 11.36 -8.23
CA LYS A 76 -9.35 11.25 -9.13
C LYS A 76 -8.16 10.60 -8.42
N SER A 77 -7.19 10.15 -9.21
CA SER A 77 -5.88 9.73 -8.70
C SER A 77 -5.16 10.91 -8.07
N LEU A 78 -4.28 10.63 -7.09
CA LEU A 78 -3.51 11.65 -6.38
C LEU A 78 -2.75 12.63 -7.29
N GLN A 79 -2.26 12.17 -8.44
CA GLN A 79 -1.48 12.99 -9.36
C GLN A 79 -2.07 12.88 -10.76
N GLY A 80 -2.41 14.04 -11.34
CA GLY A 80 -3.15 14.16 -12.58
C GLY A 80 -2.27 14.08 -13.82
N THR A 81 -2.15 15.20 -14.52
CA THR A 81 -1.62 15.27 -15.90
C THR A 81 -0.14 15.61 -15.99
N ASN A 82 0.43 16.22 -14.96
CA ASN A 82 1.83 16.62 -14.87
C ASN A 82 2.39 16.40 -13.45
N SER A 83 3.67 16.69 -13.24
CA SER A 83 4.37 16.40 -11.97
C SER A 83 3.86 17.18 -10.76
N ASP A 84 3.21 18.32 -10.97
CA ASP A 84 2.80 19.23 -9.89
C ASP A 84 1.27 19.33 -9.75
N ASP A 85 0.54 18.53 -10.53
CA ASP A 85 -0.93 18.46 -10.57
C ASP A 85 -1.45 17.49 -9.49
N TRP A 86 -1.44 17.95 -8.24
CA TRP A 86 -1.91 17.18 -7.08
C TRP A 86 -3.43 17.29 -6.87
N ASP A 87 -4.08 16.16 -6.63
CA ASP A 87 -5.47 16.07 -6.16
C ASP A 87 -5.52 15.30 -4.83
N ASP A 88 -5.46 16.06 -3.73
CA ASP A 88 -5.46 15.50 -2.38
C ASP A 88 -6.83 14.97 -1.93
N THR A 89 -7.85 14.94 -2.80
CA THR A 89 -9.17 14.38 -2.46
C THR A 89 -9.04 12.98 -1.87
N VAL A 90 -8.21 12.12 -2.47
CA VAL A 90 -8.00 10.75 -1.96
C VAL A 90 -7.34 10.74 -0.57
N LEU A 91 -6.36 11.63 -0.32
CA LEU A 91 -5.71 11.75 0.99
C LEU A 91 -6.70 12.22 2.06
N ASN A 92 -7.48 13.26 1.76
CA ASN A 92 -8.49 13.81 2.66
C ASN A 92 -9.61 12.82 2.99
N ARG A 93 -10.00 11.97 2.02
CA ARG A 93 -10.99 10.92 2.27
C ARG A 93 -10.39 9.78 3.09
N LEU A 94 -9.13 9.41 2.85
CA LEU A 94 -8.42 8.43 3.66
C LEU A 94 -8.16 8.94 5.09
N ASP A 95 -7.96 10.24 5.31
CA ASP A 95 -7.93 10.84 6.66
C ASP A 95 -9.20 10.51 7.45
N THR A 96 -10.36 10.73 6.82
CA THR A 96 -11.65 10.46 7.47
C THR A 96 -11.84 8.96 7.68
N PHE A 97 -11.50 8.15 6.68
CA PHE A 97 -11.66 6.70 6.77
C PHE A 97 -10.73 6.07 7.80
N MET A 98 -9.46 6.48 7.90
CA MET A 98 -8.49 5.86 8.81
C MET A 98 -8.83 6.12 10.28
N VAL A 99 -9.39 7.29 10.61
CA VAL A 99 -9.92 7.55 11.96
C VAL A 99 -11.04 6.58 12.28
N LYS A 100 -11.99 6.40 11.36
CA LYS A 100 -13.08 5.45 11.54
C LYS A 100 -12.54 4.03 11.66
N ALA A 101 -11.65 3.59 10.77
CA ALA A 101 -11.05 2.25 10.79
C ALA A 101 -10.33 1.96 12.10
N HIS A 102 -9.65 2.95 12.67
CA HIS A 102 -8.96 2.83 13.95
C HIS A 102 -9.93 2.53 15.11
N ASP A 103 -11.15 3.07 15.10
CA ASP A 103 -12.18 2.73 16.10
C ASP A 103 -12.61 1.25 16.02
N TYR A 104 -12.35 0.58 14.89
CA TYR A 104 -12.56 -0.85 14.70
C TYR A 104 -11.30 -1.69 14.95
N GLY A 105 -10.19 -1.08 15.36
CA GLY A 105 -8.90 -1.75 15.56
C GLY A 105 -8.14 -2.05 14.26
N ILE A 106 -8.47 -1.35 13.16
CA ILE A 106 -7.88 -1.57 11.84
C ILE A 106 -6.97 -0.40 11.47
N LYS A 107 -5.74 -0.71 11.03
CA LYS A 107 -4.80 0.27 10.46
C LYS A 107 -4.70 0.16 8.95
N LEU A 108 -4.22 1.22 8.28
CA LEU A 108 -4.06 1.23 6.83
C LEU A 108 -2.64 0.87 6.38
N LEU A 109 -2.54 0.05 5.33
CA LEU A 109 -1.33 -0.08 4.52
C LEU A 109 -1.58 0.66 3.20
N ILE A 110 -0.82 1.71 2.91
CA ILE A 110 -1.15 2.62 1.81
C ILE A 110 -0.18 2.40 0.64
N SER A 111 -0.73 2.06 -0.53
CA SER A 111 0.00 2.01 -1.79
C SER A 111 0.12 3.40 -2.40
N ILE A 112 1.34 3.95 -2.42
CA ILE A 112 1.61 5.31 -2.94
C ILE A 112 1.31 5.42 -4.44
N HIS A 113 1.55 4.35 -5.18
CA HIS A 113 1.36 4.26 -6.63
C HIS A 113 0.99 2.83 -7.04
N SER A 114 0.73 2.58 -8.33
CA SER A 114 0.27 1.29 -8.81
C SER A 114 0.84 0.95 -10.18
N TYR A 115 1.30 -0.29 -10.36
CA TYR A 115 1.70 -0.77 -11.67
C TYR A 115 0.52 -0.77 -12.66
N ASN A 116 -0.70 -1.03 -12.19
CA ASN A 116 -1.88 -0.98 -13.05
C ASN A 116 -2.16 0.43 -13.58
N ALA A 117 -1.88 1.48 -12.79
CA ALA A 117 -1.99 2.86 -13.27
C ALA A 117 -0.92 3.17 -14.32
N LEU A 118 0.31 2.73 -14.04
CA LEU A 118 1.47 2.87 -14.91
C LEU A 118 1.28 2.16 -16.26
N GLU A 119 0.86 0.90 -16.26
CA GLU A 119 0.70 0.07 -17.45
C GLU A 119 -0.46 0.54 -18.33
N ASN A 120 -1.57 0.97 -17.72
CA ASN A 120 -2.75 1.43 -18.45
C ASN A 120 -2.64 2.89 -18.94
N ASN A 121 -1.52 3.56 -18.70
CA ASN A 121 -1.34 4.99 -19.00
C ASN A 121 -2.45 5.87 -18.40
N SER A 122 -2.97 5.50 -17.23
CA SER A 122 -4.10 6.20 -16.60
C SER A 122 -3.66 7.33 -15.68
N ASP A 123 -2.37 7.44 -15.40
CA ASP A 123 -1.78 8.47 -14.55
C ASP A 123 -0.63 9.24 -15.24
N PHE A 124 -0.06 10.21 -14.54
CA PHE A 124 1.09 11.00 -15.02
C PHE A 124 2.26 10.11 -15.45
N TYR A 125 2.62 9.11 -14.64
CA TYR A 125 3.80 8.30 -14.90
C TYR A 125 3.64 7.41 -16.13
N GLY A 126 2.50 6.73 -16.28
CA GLY A 126 2.22 5.90 -17.43
C GLY A 126 2.24 6.70 -18.73
N LYS A 127 1.57 7.87 -18.74
CA LYS A 127 1.48 8.73 -19.94
C LYS A 127 2.84 9.24 -20.44
N TRP A 128 3.76 9.56 -19.54
CA TRP A 128 5.02 10.22 -19.91
C TRP A 128 6.24 9.31 -19.95
N TYR A 129 6.21 8.19 -19.21
CA TYR A 129 7.38 7.33 -19.03
C TYR A 129 7.10 5.85 -19.32
N ALA A 130 5.84 5.43 -19.30
CA ALA A 130 5.43 4.04 -19.43
C ALA A 130 6.19 3.09 -18.46
N THR A 131 6.05 1.78 -18.65
CA THR A 131 6.66 0.77 -17.76
C THR A 131 8.19 0.67 -17.91
N GLY A 132 8.76 1.18 -19.01
CA GLY A 132 10.20 1.15 -19.28
C GLY A 132 10.98 2.21 -18.51
N ASP A 133 10.63 3.49 -18.70
CA ASP A 133 11.43 4.59 -18.15
C ASP A 133 11.13 4.89 -16.69
N PHE A 134 9.97 4.43 -16.17
CA PHE A 134 9.58 4.65 -14.77
C PHE A 134 10.66 4.25 -13.76
N TYR A 135 11.33 3.12 -13.99
CA TYR A 135 12.35 2.58 -13.08
C TYR A 135 13.78 3.03 -13.39
N THR A 136 14.02 3.69 -14.52
CA THR A 136 15.38 3.93 -15.05
C THR A 136 15.70 5.40 -15.30
N SER A 137 14.70 6.21 -15.63
CA SER A 137 14.85 7.65 -15.85
C SER A 137 15.09 8.38 -14.53
N SER A 138 16.22 9.10 -14.44
CA SER A 138 16.54 9.93 -13.28
C SER A 138 15.49 11.01 -13.02
N LYS A 139 14.87 11.54 -14.09
CA LYS A 139 13.78 12.52 -14.00
C LYS A 139 12.55 11.89 -13.35
N THR A 140 12.15 10.71 -13.79
CA THR A 140 10.96 10.02 -13.25
C THR A 140 11.17 9.59 -11.80
N ILE A 141 12.37 9.10 -11.48
CA ILE A 141 12.75 8.76 -10.10
C ILE A 141 12.69 10.00 -9.20
N SER A 142 13.15 11.16 -9.67
CA SER A 142 13.05 12.42 -8.91
C SER A 142 11.58 12.78 -8.64
N GLN A 143 10.74 12.78 -9.67
CA GLN A 143 9.31 13.11 -9.54
C GLN A 143 8.57 12.11 -8.65
N PHE A 144 8.97 10.83 -8.68
CA PHE A 144 8.40 9.84 -7.79
C PHE A 144 8.80 10.05 -6.33
N LYS A 145 10.01 10.54 -6.06
CA LYS A 145 10.41 10.99 -4.72
C LYS A 145 9.57 12.18 -4.25
N ASP A 146 9.27 13.12 -5.15
CA ASP A 146 8.39 14.25 -4.83
C ASP A 146 6.98 13.76 -4.45
N ARG A 147 6.45 12.76 -5.16
CA ARG A 147 5.19 12.09 -4.78
C ARG A 147 5.25 11.46 -3.38
N ILE A 148 6.32 10.72 -3.08
CA ILE A 148 6.49 10.12 -1.75
C ILE A 148 6.55 11.23 -0.68
N ALA A 149 7.31 12.29 -0.93
CA ALA A 149 7.42 13.42 -0.01
C ALA A 149 6.06 14.11 0.21
N HIS A 150 5.28 14.32 -0.86
CA HIS A 150 3.93 14.88 -0.81
C HIS A 150 3.00 14.03 0.07
N VAL A 151 2.95 12.71 -0.16
CA VAL A 151 2.12 11.80 0.64
C VAL A 151 2.53 11.79 2.11
N LEU A 152 3.83 11.72 2.40
CA LEU A 152 4.33 11.65 3.77
C LEU A 152 4.17 12.97 4.54
N ALA A 153 4.23 14.11 3.84
CA ALA A 153 4.06 15.45 4.38
C ALA A 153 2.59 15.86 4.53
N HIS A 154 1.65 15.18 3.86
CA HIS A 154 0.22 15.46 3.98
C HIS A 154 -0.21 15.49 5.45
N LYS A 155 -0.86 16.59 5.83
CA LYS A 155 -1.21 16.87 7.22
C LYS A 155 -2.66 16.49 7.45
N HIS A 156 -2.89 15.52 8.31
CA HIS A 156 -4.23 15.13 8.68
C HIS A 156 -4.93 16.31 9.39
N PRO A 157 -6.06 16.83 8.86
CA PRO A 157 -6.66 18.08 9.35
C PRO A 157 -7.20 17.98 10.79
N LYS A 158 -7.58 16.79 11.26
CA LYS A 158 -8.12 16.59 12.61
C LYS A 158 -7.05 16.41 13.68
N THR A 159 -6.01 15.63 13.37
CA THR A 159 -4.95 15.32 14.35
C THR A 159 -3.79 16.31 14.30
N GLY A 160 -3.65 17.04 13.19
CA GLY A 160 -2.53 17.95 12.94
C GLY A 160 -1.19 17.24 12.68
N LYS A 161 -1.14 15.90 12.76
CA LYS A 161 0.05 15.11 12.45
C LYS A 161 0.19 14.95 10.94
N THR A 162 1.43 14.87 10.46
CA THR A 162 1.65 14.40 9.08
C THR A 162 1.36 12.90 8.98
N TRP A 163 1.13 12.40 7.77
CA TRP A 163 0.99 10.98 7.52
C TRP A 163 2.23 10.18 7.95
N ALA A 164 3.43 10.74 7.81
CA ALA A 164 4.66 10.16 8.36
C ALA A 164 4.66 9.98 9.90
N GLN A 165 3.88 10.80 10.61
CA GLN A 165 3.77 10.78 12.08
C GLN A 165 2.52 10.04 12.58
N SER A 166 1.72 9.45 11.69
CA SER A 166 0.40 8.90 11.98
C SER A 166 0.39 7.38 12.18
N SER A 167 1.39 6.84 12.89
CA SER A 167 1.52 5.39 13.15
C SER A 167 0.35 4.77 13.93
N ASP A 168 -0.46 5.61 14.58
CA ASP A 168 -1.69 5.19 15.24
C ASP A 168 -2.70 4.65 14.21
N TYR A 169 -2.77 5.28 13.03
CA TYR A 169 -3.74 4.97 11.97
C TYR A 169 -3.13 4.21 10.79
N ILE A 170 -1.85 4.43 10.52
CA ILE A 170 -1.14 3.89 9.35
C ILE A 170 -0.15 2.84 9.82
N PHE A 171 -0.32 1.62 9.31
CA PHE A 171 0.57 0.49 9.55
C PHE A 171 1.87 0.62 8.75
N ALA A 172 1.76 0.91 7.45
CA ALA A 172 2.90 1.05 6.56
C ALA A 172 2.53 1.79 5.28
N PHE A 173 3.56 2.26 4.56
CA PHE A 173 3.47 2.68 3.17
C PHE A 173 4.19 1.64 2.31
N GLU A 174 3.63 1.33 1.15
CA GLU A 174 4.34 0.63 0.09
C GLU A 174 4.54 1.56 -1.10
N ALA A 175 5.68 1.43 -1.78
CA ALA A 175 6.02 2.30 -2.89
C ALA A 175 5.04 2.12 -4.06
N GLN A 176 4.71 0.87 -4.41
CA GLN A 176 3.88 0.59 -5.57
C GLN A 176 3.17 -0.77 -5.44
N ASN A 177 1.88 -0.80 -5.77
CA ASN A 177 1.15 -2.03 -6.00
C ASN A 177 1.78 -2.81 -7.16
N GLU A 178 2.18 -4.05 -6.89
CA GLU A 178 2.65 -5.03 -7.89
C GLU A 178 3.74 -4.47 -8.80
N ALA A 179 4.79 -3.88 -8.23
CA ALA A 179 5.89 -3.35 -9.03
C ALA A 179 6.46 -4.42 -10.00
N MET A 180 6.38 -4.14 -11.30
CA MET A 180 6.95 -4.98 -12.35
C MET A 180 7.87 -4.15 -13.23
N HIS A 181 9.04 -4.68 -13.54
CA HIS A 181 9.93 -4.09 -14.52
C HIS A 181 10.10 -5.08 -15.69
N PRO A 182 9.13 -5.15 -16.61
CA PRO A 182 9.20 -6.07 -17.73
C PRO A 182 10.44 -5.75 -18.57
N GLN A 183 11.41 -6.66 -18.52
CA GLN A 183 12.59 -6.59 -19.37
C GLN A 183 12.15 -6.87 -20.80
N ILE A 184 12.15 -5.86 -21.67
CA ILE A 184 12.02 -6.10 -23.11
C ILE A 184 13.25 -6.92 -23.52
N ARG A 185 13.07 -8.23 -23.77
CA ARG A 185 14.06 -8.99 -24.53
C ARG A 185 14.11 -8.37 -25.92
N ARG A 186 15.09 -7.51 -26.18
CA ARG A 186 15.49 -7.17 -27.54
C ARG A 186 16.03 -8.45 -28.18
N PHE A 187 15.16 -9.22 -28.82
CA PHE A 187 15.61 -10.14 -29.86
C PHE A 187 16.02 -9.29 -31.05
N SER A 188 17.30 -8.92 -31.10
CA SER A 188 17.91 -8.39 -32.31
C SER A 188 17.99 -9.54 -33.32
N PHE A 189 16.97 -9.72 -34.15
CA PHE A 189 17.14 -10.47 -35.38
C PHE A 189 17.89 -9.57 -36.38
N PRO A 190 19.02 -10.02 -36.96
CA PRO A 190 19.62 -9.32 -38.09
C PRO A 190 18.59 -9.27 -39.22
N ARG A 191 18.32 -8.08 -39.77
CA ARG A 191 17.60 -7.97 -41.04
C ARG A 191 18.46 -8.67 -42.10
N GLN A 192 18.00 -9.82 -42.60
CA GLN A 192 18.48 -10.39 -43.86
C GLN A 192 18.06 -9.44 -44.98
N HIS A 193 18.86 -8.40 -45.25
CA HIS A 193 18.74 -7.66 -46.51
C HIS A 193 20.04 -7.01 -47.00
N ASP A 194 21.20 -7.41 -46.45
CA ASP A 194 22.53 -7.01 -46.93
C ASP A 194 23.31 -8.22 -47.50
N ALA A 195 22.65 -9.01 -48.35
CA ALA A 195 23.31 -10.08 -49.09
C ALA A 195 22.65 -10.29 -50.45
N LEU A 196 22.77 -9.30 -51.34
CA LEU A 196 22.74 -9.48 -52.80
C LEU A 196 23.57 -8.35 -53.42
N GLU A 197 24.87 -8.61 -53.59
CA GLU A 197 25.58 -8.23 -54.83
C GLU A 197 25.18 -9.20 -55.94
#